data_AF-A0A7C2C5J9-F1
#
_entry.id   AF-A0A7C2C5J9-F1
#
_cell.length_a   1.000
_cell.length_b   1.000
_cell.length_c   1.000
_cell.angle_alpha   90.00
_cell.angle_beta   90.00
_cell.angle_gamma   90.00
#
_symmetry.space_group_name_H-M   'P 1'
#
loop_
_entity.id
_entity.type
_entity.pdbx_description
1 polymer ?
#
loop_
_entity_poly.entity_id
_entity_poly.type
_entity_poly.pdbx_seq_one_letter_code
_entity_poly.pdbx_strand_id
1 'polypeptide(L)' 'YALRVEVAAYLEAARGVRDHQFSFWDAQIWATARLNQIPVIFSEDFSAGQVVEGVRFVNPFAEDFRVGRWLGP' A
#
# COMPACT_ATOMS: atom_id res chain seq x y z
N TYR A 1 21.83 -1.17 -9.58
CA TYR A 1 20.79 -1.85 -8.78
C TYR A 1 19.63 -0.90 -8.44
N ALA A 2 19.86 0.27 -7.84
CA ALA A 2 18.79 1.24 -7.52
C ALA A 2 17.91 1.67 -8.73
N LEU A 3 18.50 2.03 -9.87
CA LEU A 3 17.76 2.42 -11.09
C LEU A 3 16.78 1.35 -11.59
N ARG A 4 17.03 0.06 -11.33
CA ARG A 4 16.10 -1.02 -11.73
C ARG A 4 14.91 -1.14 -10.77
N VAL A 5 15.12 -0.81 -9.50
CA VAL A 5 14.07 -0.84 -8.46
C VAL A 5 13.10 0.33 -8.66
N GLU A 6 13.61 1.53 -8.97
CA GLU A 6 12.78 2.71 -9.24
C GLU A 6 11.90 2.52 -10.48
N VAL A 7 12.46 1.99 -11.58
CA VAL A 7 11.67 1.73 -12.80
C VAL A 7 10.60 0.68 -12.55
N ALA A 8 10.91 -0.38 -11.79
CA ALA A 8 9.92 -1.39 -11.41
C ALA A 8 8.77 -0.77 -10.61
N ALA A 9 9.06 0.05 -9.60
CA ALA A 9 8.04 0.73 -8.81
C ALA A 9 7.17 1.68 -9.64
N TYR A 10 7.75 2.37 -10.61
CA TYR A 10 7.00 3.28 -11.48
C TYR A 10 6.04 2.54 -12.43
N LEU A 11 6.51 1.44 -13.05
CA LEU A 11 5.67 0.60 -13.91
C LEU A 11 4.57 -0.11 -13.11
N GLU A 12 4.90 -0.53 -11.90
CA GLU A 12 3.96 -1.14 -10.97
C GLU A 12 2.88 -0.14 -10.55
N ALA A 13 3.26 1.11 -10.24
CA ALA A 13 2.31 2.18 -9.94
C ALA A 13 1.39 2.48 -11.14
N ALA A 14 1.93 2.54 -12.36
CA ALA A 14 1.12 2.70 -13.56
C ALA A 14 0.10 1.56 -13.75
N ARG A 15 0.47 0.31 -13.39
CA ARG A 15 -0.49 -0.80 -13.33
C ARG A 15 -1.54 -0.55 -12.26
N GLY A 16 -1.14 -0.10 -11.07
CA GLY A 16 -2.06 0.22 -9.97
C GLY A 16 -3.11 1.25 -10.35
N VAL A 17 -2.73 2.31 -11.07
CA VAL A 17 -3.67 3.31 -11.61
C VAL A 17 -4.65 2.67 -12.59
N ARG A 18 -4.15 1.85 -13.52
CA ARG A 18 -4.98 1.25 -14.58
C ARG A 18 -5.94 0.19 -14.06
N ASP A 19 -5.45 -0.71 -13.22
CA ASP A 19 -6.14 -1.96 -12.86
C ASP A 19 -6.90 -1.83 -11.53
N HIS A 20 -6.48 -0.92 -10.64
CA HIS A 20 -7.06 -0.73 -9.30
C HIS A 20 -7.59 0.69 -9.05
N GLN A 21 -7.58 1.55 -10.07
CA GLN A 21 -8.10 2.92 -10.04
C GLN A 21 -7.49 3.82 -8.94
N PHE A 22 -6.26 3.52 -8.52
CA PHE A 22 -5.54 4.38 -7.60
C PHE A 22 -5.20 5.73 -8.23
N SER A 23 -5.09 6.79 -7.40
CA SER A 23 -4.32 7.96 -7.80
C SER A 23 -2.87 7.55 -8.02
N PHE A 24 -2.12 8.28 -8.86
CA PHE A 24 -0.74 7.88 -9.17
C PHE A 24 0.15 7.82 -7.93
N TRP A 25 -0.01 8.77 -7.01
CA TRP A 25 0.79 8.81 -5.77
C TRP A 25 0.45 7.66 -4.82
N ASP A 26 -0.84 7.35 -4.67
CA ASP A 26 -1.29 6.17 -3.92
C ASP A 26 -0.76 4.87 -4.53
N ALA A 27 -0.79 4.78 -5.86
CA ALA A 27 -0.27 3.63 -6.59
C ALA A 27 1.23 3.43 -6.36
N GLN A 28 2.02 4.50 -6.20
CA GLN A 28 3.45 4.39 -5.88
C GLN A 28 3.69 3.82 -4.47
N ILE A 29 2.88 4.21 -3.48
CA ILE A 29 2.96 3.65 -2.12
C ILE A 29 2.61 2.15 -2.15
N TRP A 30 1.50 1.79 -2.79
CA TRP A 30 1.08 0.40 -2.95
C TRP A 30 2.12 -0.45 -3.72
N ALA A 31 2.64 0.07 -4.83
CA ALA A 31 3.66 -0.60 -5.63
C ALA A 31 4.91 -0.89 -4.81
N THR A 32 5.37 0.09 -4.04
CA THR A 32 6.54 -0.05 -3.17
C THR A 32 6.30 -1.14 -2.13
N ALA A 33 5.14 -1.14 -1.46
CA ALA A 33 4.80 -2.17 -0.49
C ALA A 33 4.75 -3.56 -1.13
N ARG A 34 4.06 -3.70 -2.27
CA ARG A 34 3.90 -4.97 -2.99
C ARG A 34 5.24 -5.55 -3.45
N LEU A 35 6.08 -4.75 -4.10
CA LEU A 35 7.38 -5.21 -4.63
C LEU A 35 8.35 -5.61 -3.51
N ASN A 36 8.17 -5.07 -2.30
CA ASN A 36 8.97 -5.40 -1.12
C ASN A 36 8.25 -6.34 -0.14
N GLN A 37 7.14 -6.95 -0.55
CA GLN A 37 6.37 -7.92 0.24
C GLN A 37 5.90 -7.37 1.61
N ILE A 38 5.64 -6.06 1.70
CA ILE A 38 5.08 -5.41 2.88
C ILE A 38 3.56 -5.61 2.83
N PRO A 39 2.95 -6.38 3.75
CA PRO A 39 1.55 -6.79 3.63
C PRO A 39 0.55 -5.74 4.11
N VAL A 40 1.02 -4.66 4.76
CA VAL A 40 0.14 -3.67 5.40
C VAL A 40 0.65 -2.26 5.13
N ILE A 41 -0.26 -1.37 4.75
CA ILE A 41 -0.06 0.09 4.71
C ILE A 41 -1.05 0.71 5.70
N PHE A 42 -0.55 1.57 6.60
CA PHE A 42 -1.40 2.46 7.38
C PHE A 42 -1.66 3.74 6.60
N SER A 43 -2.93 4.06 6.35
CA SER A 43 -3.31 5.31 5.69
C SER A 43 -4.80 5.59 5.88
N GLU A 44 -5.15 6.85 6.12
CA GLU A 44 -6.56 7.29 6.18
C GLU A 44 -7.24 7.44 4.81
N ASP A 45 -6.46 7.69 3.76
CA ASP A 45 -6.98 8.09 2.45
C ASP A 45 -7.32 6.90 1.56
N PHE A 46 -6.74 5.73 1.84
CA PHE A 46 -7.14 4.50 1.18
C PHE A 46 -8.48 4.01 1.73
N SER A 47 -9.24 3.32 0.87
CA SER A 47 -10.46 2.63 1.30
C SER A 47 -10.13 1.60 2.38
N ALA A 48 -10.47 1.94 3.63
CA ALA A 48 -10.11 1.15 4.81
C ALA A 48 -10.65 -0.28 4.69
N GLY A 49 -9.81 -1.27 5.00
CA GLY A 49 -10.16 -2.68 4.93
C GLY A 49 -10.03 -3.32 3.55
N GLN A 50 -9.77 -2.55 2.49
CA GLN A 50 -9.46 -3.08 1.17
C GLN A 50 -8.13 -3.85 1.20
N VAL A 51 -8.09 -4.96 0.45
CA VAL A 51 -6.88 -5.72 0.18
C VAL A 51 -6.66 -5.74 -1.32
N VAL A 52 -5.53 -5.20 -1.78
CA VAL A 52 -5.16 -5.20 -3.20
C VAL A 52 -3.89 -6.02 -3.38
N GLU A 53 -4.08 -7.16 -4.03
CA GLU A 53 -3.02 -8.09 -4.40
C GLU A 53 -2.04 -8.42 -3.25
N GLY A 54 -2.59 -8.65 -2.05
CA GLY A 54 -1.84 -9.03 -0.85
C GLY A 54 -1.47 -7.87 0.09
N VAL A 55 -1.70 -6.61 -0.31
CA VAL A 55 -1.47 -5.44 0.54
C VAL A 55 -2.78 -4.98 1.15
N ARG A 56 -2.87 -4.96 2.48
CA ARG A 56 -4.03 -4.50 3.25
C ARG A 56 -3.86 -3.04 3.64
N PHE A 57 -4.91 -2.25 3.43
CA PHE A 57 -4.97 -0.87 3.91
C PHE A 57 -5.70 -0.79 5.24
N VAL A 58 -5.07 -0.17 6.23
CA VAL A 58 -5.61 0.00 7.58
C VAL A 58 -5.62 1.48 7.91
N ASN A 59 -6.81 2.02 8.20
CA ASN A 59 -6.92 3.41 8.65
C ASN A 59 -6.60 3.49 10.15
N PRO A 60 -5.51 4.18 10.56
CA PRO A 60 -5.13 4.30 11.97
C PRO A 60 -6.04 5.26 12.77
N PHE A 61 -6.90 6.02 12.09
CA PHE A 61 -7.88 6.93 12.69
C PHE A 61 -9.31 6.36 12.72
N ALA A 62 -9.52 5.12 12.24
CA ALA A 62 -10.81 4.45 12.37
C ALA A 62 -11.16 4.23 13.86
N GLU A 63 -12.46 4.34 14.20
CA GLU A 63 -12.93 4.22 15.59
C GLU A 63 -12.55 2.89 16.26
N ASP A 64 -12.45 1.83 15.48
CA ASP A 64 -12.12 0.48 15.93
C ASP A 64 -10.62 0.17 15.88
N PHE A 65 -9.78 1.13 15.47
CA PHE A 65 -8.33 0.95 15.42
C PHE A 65 -7.75 0.74 16.83
N ARG A 66 -6.92 -0.30 16.97
CA ARG A 66 -6.23 -0.65 18.22
C ARG A 66 -4.74 -0.81 17.97
N VAL A 67 -3.94 0.18 18.33
CA VAL A 67 -2.47 0.15 18.18
C VAL A 67 -1.83 -1.08 18.82
N GLY A 68 -2.34 -1.53 19.97
CA GLY A 68 -1.83 -2.73 20.67
C GLY A 68 -1.92 -4.03 19.87
N ARG A 69 -2.73 -4.10 18.79
CA ARG A 69 -2.75 -5.25 17.87
C ARG A 69 -1.57 -5.30 16.90
N TRP A 70 -0.81 -4.20 16.79
CA TRP A 70 0.27 -4.00 15.82
C TRP A 70 1.64 -3.88 16.46
N LEU A 71 1.69 -3.80 17.79
CA LEU A 71 2.93 -3.90 18.53
C LEU A 71 3.29 -5.38 18.62
N GLY A 72 4.55 -5.71 18.29
CA GLY A 72 5.10 -7.04 18.55
C GLY A 72 5.14 -7.34 20.05
N PRO A 73 5.48 -8.58 20.44
CA PRO A 73 5.78 -8.89 21.84
C PRO A 73 6.88 -7.98 22.42
#